data_AF-A0A191HVS3-F1
#
_entry.id   AF-A0A191HVS3-F1
#
_cell.length_a   1.000
_cell.length_b   1.000
_cell.length_c   1.000
_cell.angle_alpha   90.00
_cell.angle_beta   90.00
_cell.angle_gamma   90.00
#
_symmetry.space_group_name_H-M   'P 1'
#
loop_
_entity.id
_entity.type
_entity.pdbx_description
1 polymer ?
#
loop_
_entity_poly.entity_id
_entity_poly.type
_entity_poly.pdbx_seq_one_letter_code
_entity_poly.pdbx_strand_id
1 'polypeptide(L)'
;MIDFSFELFSKNKKCFICQRKTTDFICQLCNRNLKRYQSLRGVSGYCHYHLYFPSPYTGGCKDLVHRLKYRGKTYLAQKMAYIMLSFYLQKIVSIPQRIVAVPMNGTKEIKRGYNRCDYLGKAIGSILKIPVVNPLARSSGVSLVQKRLILEKSVLRAR
;
A
#
# COMPACT_ATOMS: atom_id res chain seq x y z
N MET A 1 -10.27 4.57 -21.29
CA MET A 1 -9.01 5.14 -20.74
C MET A 1 -9.36 5.68 -19.37
N ILE A 2 -8.82 5.13 -18.26
CA ILE A 2 -9.12 5.69 -16.93
C ILE A 2 -8.50 7.08 -16.91
N ASP A 3 -9.35 8.10 -16.92
CA ASP A 3 -8.91 9.48 -16.88
C ASP A 3 -8.30 9.74 -15.50
N PHE A 4 -6.98 9.87 -15.47
CA PHE A 4 -6.18 10.16 -14.29
C PHE A 4 -6.09 11.67 -14.00
N SER A 5 -6.93 12.50 -14.64
CA SER A 5 -7.07 13.93 -14.32
C SER A 5 -7.69 14.08 -12.93
N PHE A 6 -6.83 13.87 -11.94
CA PHE A 6 -7.11 13.89 -10.53
C PHE A 6 -7.06 15.36 -10.10
N GLU A 7 -8.21 16.03 -10.10
CA GLU A 7 -8.45 17.32 -9.44
C GLU A 7 -8.29 17.25 -7.89
N LEU A 8 -7.38 16.43 -7.38
CA LEU A 8 -6.97 16.48 -5.99
C LEU A 8 -5.77 17.41 -5.88
N PHE A 9 -6.09 18.68 -6.11
CA PHE A 9 -5.34 19.84 -5.70
C PHE A 9 -4.79 19.61 -4.29
N SER A 10 -3.46 19.49 -4.19
CA SER A 10 -2.81 19.84 -2.95
C SER A 10 -2.88 21.37 -2.86
N LYS A 11 -3.93 21.92 -2.23
CA LYS A 11 -3.97 23.34 -1.81
C LYS A 11 -2.67 23.76 -1.11
N ASN A 12 -1.96 22.79 -0.53
CA ASN A 12 -0.58 22.92 -0.08
C ASN A 12 0.43 22.45 -1.14
N LYS A 13 1.20 23.38 -1.72
CA LYS A 13 2.38 23.13 -2.58
C LYS A 13 3.51 22.42 -1.82
N LYS A 14 3.29 21.24 -1.22
CA LYS A 14 4.24 20.52 -0.35
C LYS A 14 4.30 19.02 -0.68
N CYS A 15 5.52 18.48 -0.60
CA CYS A 15 5.86 17.10 -0.92
C CYS A 15 5.23 16.16 0.10
N PHE A 16 4.55 15.10 -0.34
CA PHE A 16 3.87 14.22 0.60
C PHE A 16 4.83 13.35 1.46
N ILE A 17 6.09 13.16 1.03
CA ILE A 17 7.13 12.43 1.79
C ILE A 17 7.86 13.36 2.76
N CYS A 18 8.54 14.40 2.27
CA CYS A 18 9.37 15.26 3.11
C CYS A 18 8.71 16.57 3.54
N GLN A 19 7.51 16.90 3.05
CA GLN A 19 6.75 18.12 3.35
C GLN A 19 7.41 19.43 2.91
N ARG A 20 8.53 19.39 2.17
CA ARG A 20 9.14 20.56 1.52
C ARG A 20 8.24 21.11 0.43
N LYS A 21 8.36 22.41 0.10
CA LYS A 21 7.59 23.01 -0.99
C LYS A 21 7.90 22.32 -2.32
N THR A 22 6.89 22.10 -3.16
CA THR A 22 7.03 21.52 -4.50
C THR A 22 5.77 21.80 -5.33
N THR A 23 5.96 21.89 -6.64
CA THR A 23 4.91 21.97 -7.66
C THR A 23 4.27 20.61 -7.92
N ASP A 24 4.98 19.53 -7.62
CA ASP A 24 4.55 18.15 -7.80
C ASP A 24 4.05 17.54 -6.49
N PHE A 25 3.46 16.37 -6.63
CA PHE A 25 3.02 15.57 -5.51
C PHE A 25 4.17 15.04 -4.64
N ILE A 26 5.26 14.64 -5.28
CA ILE A 26 6.51 14.17 -4.68
C ILE A 26 7.59 15.11 -5.18
N CYS A 27 8.33 15.78 -4.29
CA CYS A 27 9.48 16.54 -4.75
C CYS A 27 10.47 15.60 -5.44
N GLN A 28 11.20 16.13 -6.42
CA GLN A 28 12.17 15.34 -7.21
C GLN A 28 13.13 14.53 -6.32
N LEU A 29 13.61 15.10 -5.21
CA LEU A 29 14.49 14.41 -4.27
C LEU A 29 13.83 13.18 -3.63
N CYS A 30 12.60 13.32 -3.15
CA CYS A 30 11.86 12.19 -2.58
C CYS A 30 11.47 11.18 -3.64
N ASN A 31 11.21 11.63 -4.87
CA ASN A 31 10.89 10.74 -5.99
C ASN A 31 12.10 9.90 -6.40
N ARG A 32 13.31 10.49 -6.45
CA ARG A 32 14.56 9.76 -6.70
C ARG A 32 14.90 8.78 -5.57
N ASN A 33 14.60 9.14 -4.33
CA ASN A 33 14.85 8.29 -3.16
C ASN A 33 13.79 7.20 -2.93
N LEU A 34 12.65 7.26 -3.63
CA LEU A 34 11.76 6.12 -3.73
C LEU A 34 12.37 5.11 -4.69
N LYS A 35 13.03 4.09 -4.14
CA LYS A 35 13.40 2.91 -4.92
C LYS A 35 12.12 2.33 -5.52
N ARG A 36 11.98 2.33 -6.84
CA ARG A 36 10.85 1.71 -7.54
C ARG A 36 11.31 0.41 -8.16
N TYR A 37 10.50 -0.63 -8.06
CA TYR A 37 10.74 -1.82 -8.88
C TYR A 37 10.40 -1.48 -10.35
N GLN A 38 11.28 -1.86 -11.26
CA GLN A 38 11.07 -1.64 -12.70
C GLN A 38 10.28 -2.80 -13.35
N SER A 39 10.33 -3.99 -12.75
CA SER A 39 9.67 -5.20 -13.23
C SER A 39 9.00 -5.96 -12.08
N LEU A 40 7.95 -6.72 -12.42
CA LEU A 40 7.34 -7.68 -11.52
C LEU A 40 8.34 -8.78 -11.23
N ARG A 41 8.72 -8.94 -9.96
CA ARG A 41 9.17 -10.25 -9.49
C ARG A 41 7.92 -11.01 -9.09
N GLY A 42 7.29 -11.66 -10.06
CA GLY A 42 6.34 -12.72 -9.74
C GLY A 42 7.08 -13.74 -8.89
N VAL A 43 6.60 -14.00 -7.68
CA VAL A 43 7.12 -15.12 -6.89
C VAL A 43 6.52 -16.35 -7.53
N SER A 44 7.28 -17.02 -8.40
CA SER A 44 6.89 -18.30 -8.99
C SER A 44 6.77 -19.31 -7.85
N GLY A 45 5.57 -19.86 -7.66
CA GLY A 45 5.27 -20.79 -6.57
C GLY A 45 3.77 -20.96 -6.33
N TYR A 46 2.94 -20.02 -6.80
CA TYR A 46 1.49 -20.13 -6.76
C TYR A 46 0.92 -19.81 -8.16
N CYS A 47 0.53 -20.83 -8.93
CA CYS A 47 0.21 -20.75 -10.37
C CYS A 47 -0.96 -19.83 -10.76
N HIS A 48 -1.61 -19.16 -9.80
CA HIS A 48 -2.78 -18.30 -10.05
C HIS A 48 -2.69 -16.93 -9.39
N TYR A 49 -1.53 -16.55 -8.81
CA TYR A 49 -1.41 -15.30 -8.07
C TYR A 49 -0.28 -14.43 -8.63
N HIS A 50 -0.64 -13.21 -9.01
CA HIS A 50 0.33 -12.17 -9.36
C HIS A 50 0.54 -11.24 -8.16
N LEU A 51 1.80 -11.03 -7.79
CA LEU A 51 2.16 -10.09 -6.73
C LEU A 51 2.66 -8.77 -7.32
N TYR A 52 2.01 -7.67 -6.96
CA TYR A 52 2.37 -6.32 -7.38
C TYR A 52 2.83 -5.49 -6.19
N PHE A 53 4.05 -4.97 -6.26
CA PHE A 53 4.60 -4.11 -5.23
C PHE A 53 5.50 -3.03 -5.87
N PRO A 54 5.13 -1.74 -5.81
CA PRO A 54 5.82 -0.69 -6.56
C PRO A 54 7.21 -0.34 -6.00
N SER A 55 7.51 -0.71 -4.75
CA SER A 55 8.73 -0.32 -4.04
C SER A 55 9.08 -1.35 -2.95
N PRO A 56 10.38 -1.60 -2.67
CA PRO A 56 10.80 -2.33 -1.47
C PRO A 56 10.39 -1.59 -0.19
N TYR A 57 10.27 -2.32 0.92
CA TYR A 57 9.99 -1.77 2.24
C TYR A 57 11.26 -1.15 2.88
N THR A 58 11.80 -0.12 2.25
CA THR A 58 13.01 0.60 2.70
C THR A 58 12.85 2.11 2.46
N GLY A 59 13.71 2.92 3.10
CA GLY A 59 13.75 4.38 2.91
C GLY A 59 12.37 5.06 2.97
N GLY A 60 12.09 5.90 1.98
CA GLY A 60 10.84 6.68 1.91
C GLY A 60 9.56 5.84 1.87
N CYS A 61 9.60 4.62 1.32
CA CYS A 61 8.45 3.71 1.33
C CYS A 61 8.12 3.23 2.75
N LYS A 62 9.15 2.87 3.52
CA LYS A 62 8.99 2.48 4.94
C LYS A 62 8.36 3.62 5.75
N ASP A 63 8.81 4.86 5.53
CA ASP A 63 8.29 6.04 6.22
C ASP A 63 6.82 6.33 5.88
N LEU A 64 6.45 6.19 4.60
CA LEU A 64 5.07 6.35 4.16
C LEU A 64 4.15 5.32 4.80
N VAL A 65 4.55 4.05 4.77
CA VAL A 65 3.81 2.96 5.42
C VAL A 65 3.72 3.21 6.92
N HIS A 66 4.78 3.69 7.57
CA HIS A 66 4.76 4.02 8.99
C HIS A 66 3.79 5.16 9.31
N ARG A 67 3.79 6.24 8.52
CA ARG A 67 2.87 7.37 8.70
C ARG A 67 1.41 6.95 8.51
N LEU A 68 1.13 6.10 7.53
CA LEU A 68 -0.19 5.50 7.35
C LEU A 68 -0.57 4.62 8.55
N LYS A 69 0.38 3.82 9.05
CA LYS A 69 0.20 2.87 10.17
C LYS A 69 0.07 3.50 11.55
N TYR A 70 0.42 4.76 11.78
CA TYR A 70 0.43 5.27 13.16
C TYR A 70 -0.10 6.68 13.34
N ARG A 71 -0.31 7.46 12.28
CA ARG A 71 -0.61 8.89 12.42
C ARG A 71 -2.01 9.32 11.94
N GLY A 72 -2.94 8.40 11.68
CA GLY A 72 -4.32 8.78 11.30
C GLY A 72 -4.46 9.47 9.94
N LYS A 73 -3.39 9.50 9.14
CA LYS A 73 -3.31 10.31 7.91
C LYS A 73 -3.97 9.59 6.72
N THR A 74 -5.30 9.47 6.74
CA THR A 74 -6.12 8.82 5.68
C THR A 74 -5.91 9.46 4.30
N TYR A 75 -5.58 10.76 4.25
CA TYR A 75 -5.17 11.43 3.01
C TYR A 75 -3.96 10.77 2.33
N LEU A 76 -3.12 10.03 3.07
CA LEU A 76 -2.02 9.27 2.47
C LEU A 76 -2.51 8.03 1.70
N ALA A 77 -3.70 7.50 2.01
CA ALA A 77 -4.22 6.30 1.37
C ALA A 77 -4.54 6.56 -0.12
N GLN A 78 -5.25 7.65 -0.44
CA GLN A 78 -5.48 8.08 -1.84
C GLN A 78 -4.16 8.22 -2.60
N LYS A 79 -3.18 8.82 -1.92
CA LYS A 79 -1.87 9.10 -2.49
C LYS A 79 -1.05 7.85 -2.79
N MET A 80 -1.07 6.90 -1.86
CA MET A 80 -0.41 5.61 -2.02
C MET A 80 -1.14 4.74 -3.06
N ALA A 81 -2.47 4.79 -3.11
CA ALA A 81 -3.28 4.12 -4.11
C ALA A 81 -2.91 4.55 -5.53
N TYR A 82 -2.66 5.85 -5.76
CA TYR A 82 -2.18 6.34 -7.05
C TYR A 82 -0.85 5.68 -7.45
N ILE A 83 0.15 5.67 -6.57
CA ILE A 83 1.46 5.05 -6.86
C ILE A 83 1.30 3.55 -7.18
N MET A 84 0.44 2.86 -6.42
CA MET A 84 0.14 1.44 -6.64
C MET A 84 -0.55 1.22 -7.99
N LEU A 85 -1.53 2.05 -8.35
CA LEU A 85 -2.29 1.93 -9.59
C LEU A 85 -1.48 2.32 -10.82
N SER A 86 -0.65 3.37 -10.75
CA SER A 86 0.25 3.70 -11.85
C SER A 86 1.20 2.54 -12.16
N PHE A 87 1.68 1.82 -11.13
CA PHE A 87 2.50 0.63 -11.32
C PHE A 87 1.69 -0.57 -11.82
N TYR A 88 0.50 -0.79 -11.27
CA TYR A 88 -0.41 -1.88 -11.63
C TYR A 88 -0.87 -1.79 -13.09
N LEU A 89 -1.37 -0.62 -13.51
CA LEU A 89 -1.95 -0.41 -14.84
C LEU A 89 -0.91 -0.37 -15.96
N GLN A 90 0.34 0.01 -15.66
CA GLN A 90 1.44 -0.10 -16.63
C GLN A 90 1.74 -1.55 -17.03
N LYS A 91 1.24 -2.53 -16.28
CA LYS A 91 1.66 -3.94 -16.39
C LYS A 91 0.51 -4.91 -16.63
N ILE A 92 -0.73 -4.42 -16.72
CA ILE A 92 -1.92 -5.26 -16.73
C ILE A 92 -2.89 -4.85 -17.83
N VAL A 93 -3.55 -5.86 -18.40
CA VAL A 93 -4.50 -5.73 -19.51
C VAL A 93 -5.95 -5.56 -19.01
N SER A 94 -6.29 -6.01 -17.78
CA SER A 94 -7.65 -5.98 -17.24
C SER A 94 -7.78 -5.45 -15.80
N ILE A 95 -8.90 -4.78 -15.52
CA ILE A 95 -9.23 -4.24 -14.20
C ILE A 95 -9.91 -5.35 -13.37
N PRO A 96 -9.59 -5.50 -12.08
CA PRO A 96 -10.22 -6.50 -11.24
C PRO A 96 -11.68 -6.16 -10.95
N GLN A 97 -12.53 -7.17 -10.74
CA GLN A 97 -13.96 -6.95 -10.48
C GLN A 97 -14.25 -6.41 -9.07
N ARG A 98 -13.40 -6.73 -8.09
CA ARG A 98 -13.59 -6.38 -6.68
C ARG A 98 -12.24 -6.18 -5.99
N ILE A 99 -12.25 -5.42 -4.90
CA ILE A 99 -11.13 -5.27 -3.98
C ILE A 99 -11.48 -5.89 -2.64
N VAL A 100 -10.55 -6.67 -2.10
CA VAL A 100 -10.66 -7.25 -0.76
C VAL A 100 -9.55 -6.67 0.11
N ALA A 101 -9.92 -5.94 1.16
CA ALA A 101 -8.95 -5.48 2.15
C ALA A 101 -8.60 -6.61 3.12
N VAL A 102 -7.31 -6.81 3.39
CA VAL A 102 -6.87 -7.82 4.36
C VAL A 102 -7.24 -7.36 5.78
N PRO A 103 -7.95 -8.19 6.59
CA PRO A 103 -8.40 -7.81 7.91
C PRO A 103 -7.23 -7.61 8.90
N MET A 104 -7.36 -6.60 9.76
CA MET A 104 -6.41 -6.36 10.84
C MET A 104 -6.71 -7.28 12.04
N ASN A 105 -5.78 -7.38 13.01
CA ASN A 105 -6.07 -8.05 14.28
C ASN A 105 -7.12 -7.26 15.07
N GLY A 106 -8.20 -7.90 15.52
CA GLY A 106 -9.33 -7.26 16.23
C GLY A 106 -8.89 -6.43 17.44
N THR A 107 -7.91 -6.88 18.22
CA THR A 107 -7.37 -6.07 19.35
C THR A 107 -6.66 -4.79 18.89
N LYS A 108 -6.03 -4.83 17.71
CA LYS A 108 -5.42 -3.65 17.07
C LYS A 108 -6.48 -2.80 16.39
N GLU A 109 -7.57 -3.38 15.89
CA GLU A 109 -8.67 -2.68 15.23
C GLU A 109 -9.48 -1.88 16.25
N ILE A 110 -9.86 -2.50 17.37
CA ILE A 110 -10.51 -1.84 18.50
C ILE A 110 -9.63 -0.70 19.05
N LYS A 111 -8.34 -0.94 19.31
CA LYS A 111 -7.42 0.11 19.80
C LYS A 111 -7.18 1.26 18.81
N ARG A 112 -7.49 1.08 17.52
CA ARG A 112 -7.18 2.06 16.47
C ARG A 112 -8.42 2.67 15.85
N GLY A 113 -9.60 2.10 16.08
CA GLY A 113 -10.90 2.53 15.54
C GLY A 113 -11.15 2.17 14.07
N TYR A 114 -10.17 1.62 13.33
CA TYR A 114 -10.30 1.35 11.89
C TYR A 114 -9.26 0.38 11.31
N ASN A 115 -9.62 -0.34 10.24
CA ASN A 115 -8.67 -1.11 9.40
C ASN A 115 -7.98 -0.20 8.38
N ARG A 116 -6.64 -0.17 8.38
CA ARG A 116 -5.85 0.68 7.45
C ARG A 116 -5.79 0.15 6.04
N CYS A 117 -5.88 -1.17 5.89
CA CYS A 117 -6.00 -1.79 4.59
C CYS A 117 -7.33 -1.39 3.93
N ASP A 118 -8.38 -1.16 4.72
CA ASP A 118 -9.68 -0.73 4.23
C ASP A 118 -9.63 0.69 3.63
N TYR A 119 -8.92 1.64 4.25
CA TYR A 119 -8.71 2.97 3.64
C TYR A 119 -7.96 2.91 2.31
N LEU A 120 -6.94 2.05 2.22
CA LEU A 120 -6.20 1.87 0.98
C LEU A 120 -7.06 1.16 -0.08
N GLY A 121 -7.83 0.14 0.32
CA GLY A 121 -8.79 -0.55 -0.54
C GLY A 121 -9.86 0.39 -1.08
N LYS A 122 -10.47 1.21 -0.21
CA LYS A 122 -11.44 2.25 -0.58
C LYS A 122 -10.85 3.29 -1.53
N ALA A 123 -9.62 3.72 -1.28
CA ALA A 123 -8.93 4.64 -2.19
C ALA A 123 -8.74 4.03 -3.58
N ILE A 124 -8.28 2.78 -3.67
CA ILE A 124 -8.11 2.08 -4.95
C ILE A 124 -9.48 1.85 -5.62
N GLY A 125 -10.49 1.40 -4.87
CA GLY A 125 -11.84 1.13 -5.38
C GLY A 125 -12.53 2.38 -5.92
N SER A 126 -12.34 3.51 -5.25
CA SER A 126 -12.80 4.81 -5.74
C SER A 126 -12.15 5.21 -7.06
N ILE A 127 -10.85 4.96 -7.24
CA ILE A 127 -10.13 5.31 -8.48
C ILE A 127 -10.54 4.37 -9.62
N LEU A 128 -10.61 3.07 -9.36
CA LEU A 128 -10.98 2.06 -10.36
C LEU A 128 -12.49 1.95 -10.59
N LYS A 129 -13.31 2.62 -9.77
CA LYS A 129 -14.77 2.51 -9.75
C LYS A 129 -15.27 1.07 -9.57
N ILE A 130 -14.64 0.33 -8.64
CA ILE A 130 -14.99 -1.06 -8.33
C ILE A 130 -15.32 -1.23 -6.84
N PRO A 131 -16.20 -2.17 -6.48
CA PRO A 131 -16.61 -2.37 -5.10
C PRO A 131 -15.47 -2.92 -4.23
N VAL A 132 -15.41 -2.39 -3.00
CA VAL A 132 -14.59 -2.96 -1.92
C VAL A 132 -15.48 -3.85 -1.08
N VAL A 133 -15.09 -5.11 -0.92
CA VAL A 133 -15.83 -6.10 -0.14
C VAL A 133 -14.93 -6.64 0.97
N ASN A 134 -15.52 -6.97 2.11
CA ASN A 134 -14.80 -7.47 3.29
C ASN A 134 -15.26 -8.89 3.69
N PRO A 135 -15.12 -9.90 2.82
CA PRO A 135 -15.56 -11.27 3.11
C PRO A 135 -14.62 -12.01 4.09
N LEU A 136 -13.46 -11.42 4.39
CA LEU A 136 -12.43 -12.07 5.20
C LEU A 136 -12.58 -11.69 6.68
N ALA A 137 -12.72 -12.69 7.54
CA ALA A 137 -12.55 -12.56 8.98
C ALA A 137 -11.17 -13.09 9.38
N ARG A 138 -10.53 -12.43 10.35
CA ARG A 138 -9.24 -12.90 10.88
C ARG A 138 -9.47 -13.93 11.97
N SER A 139 -8.83 -15.10 11.89
CA SER A 139 -8.76 -16.04 13.00
C SER A 139 -7.78 -15.53 14.09
N SER A 140 -8.13 -15.76 15.36
CA SER A 140 -7.41 -15.24 16.54
C SER A 140 -6.08 -15.95 16.84
N GLY A 141 -5.70 -16.96 16.05
CA GLY A 141 -4.42 -17.67 16.16
C GLY A 141 -3.28 -17.01 15.38
N VAL A 142 -2.04 -17.12 15.88
CA VAL A 142 -0.85 -16.88 15.05
C VAL A 142 -0.68 -18.09 14.14
N SER A 143 -0.85 -17.91 12.82
CA SER A 143 -0.68 -19.02 11.88
C SER A 143 0.73 -19.59 11.99
N LEU A 144 0.89 -20.90 11.79
CA LEU A 144 2.19 -21.59 11.85
C LEU A 144 3.21 -20.93 10.92
N VAL A 145 2.77 -20.43 9.76
CA VAL A 145 3.56 -19.64 8.81
C VAL A 145 4.11 -18.36 9.45
N GLN A 146 3.28 -17.64 10.21
CA GLN A 146 3.70 -16.42 10.88
C GLN A 146 4.65 -16.69 12.04
N LYS A 147 4.46 -17.80 12.77
CA LYS A 147 5.42 -18.26 13.80
C LYS A 147 6.78 -18.59 13.18
N ARG A 148 6.80 -19.34 12.06
CA ARG A 148 8.02 -19.67 11.30
C ARG A 148 8.76 -18.42 10.83
N LEU A 149 8.06 -17.44 10.25
CA LEU A 149 8.66 -16.17 9.81
C LEU A 149 9.24 -15.33 10.96
N ILE A 150 8.67 -15.43 12.16
CA ILE A 150 9.22 -14.75 13.35
C ILE A 150 10.52 -15.45 13.77
N LEU A 151 10.53 -16.79 13.82
CA LEU A 151 11.70 -17.61 14.13
C LEU A 151 12.86 -17.37 13.15
N GLU A 152 12.59 -17.40 11.85
CA GLU A 152 13.59 -17.14 10.80
C GLU A 152 14.20 -15.74 10.93
N LYS A 153 13.38 -14.73 11.24
CA LYS A 153 13.85 -13.35 11.44
C LYS A 153 14.65 -13.15 12.73
N SER A 154 14.38 -13.92 13.79
CA SER A 154 15.20 -13.89 15.01
C SER A 154 16.58 -14.50 14.77
N VAL A 155 16.65 -15.61 14.03
CA VAL A 155 17.92 -16.27 13.69
C VAL A 155 18.78 -15.36 12.80
N LEU A 156 18.19 -14.68 11.82
CA LEU A 156 18.89 -13.74 10.94
C LEU A 156 19.39 -12.46 11.62
N ARG A 157 18.89 -12.13 12.82
CA ARG A 157 19.33 -10.95 13.61
C ARG A 157 20.38 -11.29 14.67
N ALA A 158 20.61 -12.57 14.93
CA ALA A 158 21.61 -13.06 15.85
C ALA A 158 22.95 -13.37 15.17
N ARG A 159 23.05 -13.12 13.86
CA ARG A 159 24.27 -13.10 13.05
C ARG A 159 24.53 -11.66 12.62
#